data_AF-A0A7L1GDI3-F1
#
_entry.id   AF-A0A7L1GDI3-F1
#
_cell.length_a   1.000
_cell.length_b   1.000
_cell.length_c   1.000
_cell.angle_alpha   90.00
_cell.angle_beta   90.00
_cell.angle_gamma   90.00
#
_symmetry.space_group_name_H-M   'P 1'
#
loop_
_entity.id
_entity.type
_entity.pdbx_description
1 polymer ?
#
loop_
_entity_poly.entity_id
_entity_poly.type
_entity_poly.pdbx_seq_one_letter_code
_entity_poly.pdbx_strand_id
1 'polypeptide(L)'
;RHGAVKNEDTFKTSPFHLDLWFYFTLQNWVLDFGRPIAMIILPLEWFPLNKPSAGDYFHMAYNVITPFLLLKLIERSPKTLPRSMVYVSIIMFVMGASIHLVGDSVNHRLIFSGYQHHLSVRENPIIKNLKPETLIDSFELLYYYDEYLGHSMWYIPFFLILFIYFTGCFTPVEEESRMPVAALLLMGPSSLYYWYLVTEGQIFILYIFTFFAMMALVMHQKRKGLVLDSNGLFLFYSFIITLVLIALWVVWLWNDKILRKKYPGVIYIPEPWAFYTLHMSNLHAAKESL
;
A
#
# COMPACT_ATOMS: atom_id res chain seq x y z
N ARG A 1 -4.68 -13.19 -58.75
CA ARG A 1 -5.16 -11.89 -58.22
C ARG A 1 -6.32 -12.21 -57.27
N HIS A 2 -6.37 -11.57 -56.09
CA HIS A 2 -7.31 -11.76 -54.95
C HIS A 2 -6.78 -12.76 -53.91
N GLY A 3 -6.63 -12.41 -52.63
CA GLY A 3 -6.83 -11.15 -51.93
C GLY A 3 -5.93 -11.13 -50.70
N ALA A 4 -5.21 -10.03 -50.51
CA ALA A 4 -4.43 -9.81 -49.30
C ALA A 4 -5.41 -9.62 -48.14
N VAL A 5 -5.36 -10.55 -47.17
CA VAL A 5 -5.95 -10.35 -45.85
C VAL A 5 -5.21 -9.18 -45.22
N LYS A 6 -5.86 -8.01 -45.22
CA LYS A 6 -5.50 -6.92 -44.33
C LYS A 6 -5.75 -7.42 -42.91
N ASN A 7 -4.70 -7.84 -42.22
CA ASN A 7 -4.69 -7.77 -40.76
C ASN A 7 -4.68 -6.29 -40.41
N GLU A 8 -5.85 -5.67 -40.35
CA GLU A 8 -6.04 -4.48 -39.53
C GLU A 8 -6.04 -4.95 -38.07
N ASP A 9 -4.85 -5.26 -37.55
CA ASP A 9 -4.59 -5.15 -36.11
C ASP A 9 -4.74 -3.66 -35.80
N THR A 10 -6.00 -3.27 -35.57
CA THR A 10 -6.33 -1.95 -35.08
C THR A 10 -5.85 -1.96 -33.63
N PHE A 11 -4.60 -1.55 -33.42
CA PHE A 11 -4.19 -1.01 -32.14
C PHE A 11 -5.19 0.13 -31.89
N LYS A 12 -6.16 -0.15 -31.03
CA LYS A 12 -7.04 0.85 -30.47
C LYS A 12 -6.44 1.08 -29.10
N THR A 13 -6.06 2.32 -28.83
CA THR A 13 -5.73 2.78 -27.48
C THR A 13 -6.64 2.11 -26.46
N SER A 14 -6.04 1.37 -25.52
CA SER A 14 -6.80 0.73 -24.46
C SER A 14 -7.53 1.84 -23.68
N PRO A 15 -8.88 1.80 -23.59
CA PRO A 15 -9.61 2.81 -22.86
C PRO A 15 -9.13 2.81 -21.40
N PHE A 16 -9.14 3.98 -20.76
CA PHE A 16 -8.79 4.08 -19.35
C PHE A 16 -9.72 3.19 -18.51
N HIS A 17 -9.15 2.36 -17.64
CA HIS A 17 -9.89 1.40 -16.80
C HIS A 17 -10.51 2.11 -15.59
N LEU A 18 -11.39 3.07 -15.85
CA LEU A 18 -11.96 3.97 -14.84
C LEU A 18 -12.59 3.21 -13.67
N ASP A 19 -13.41 2.22 -13.97
CA ASP A 19 -14.07 1.39 -12.96
C ASP A 19 -13.05 0.71 -12.04
N LEU A 20 -12.01 0.08 -12.59
CA LEU A 20 -10.98 -0.57 -11.79
C LEU A 20 -10.21 0.42 -10.92
N TRP A 21 -9.71 1.50 -11.51
CA TRP A 21 -8.93 2.49 -10.77
C TRP A 21 -9.77 3.18 -9.70
N PHE A 22 -11.04 3.48 -10.00
CA PHE A 22 -11.98 4.02 -9.02
C PHE A 22 -12.19 3.05 -7.84
N TYR A 23 -12.50 1.77 -8.11
CA TYR A 23 -12.69 0.80 -7.04
C TYR A 23 -11.41 0.54 -6.25
N PHE A 24 -10.24 0.49 -6.90
CA PHE A 24 -8.95 0.40 -6.22
C PHE A 24 -8.73 1.57 -5.29
N THR A 25 -8.88 2.81 -5.79
CA THR A 25 -8.71 4.01 -4.98
C THR A 25 -9.70 4.02 -3.81
N LEU A 26 -10.99 3.78 -4.07
CA LEU A 26 -12.02 3.80 -3.04
C LEU A 26 -11.75 2.77 -1.94
N GLN A 27 -11.50 1.52 -2.30
CA GLN A 27 -11.31 0.46 -1.30
C GLN A 27 -10.01 0.64 -0.52
N ASN A 28 -8.92 1.08 -1.16
CA ASN A 28 -7.66 1.39 -0.48
C ASN A 28 -7.85 2.50 0.58
N TRP A 29 -8.61 3.54 0.22
CA TRP A 29 -8.90 4.64 1.14
C TRP A 29 -9.83 4.22 2.29
N VAL A 30 -10.88 3.46 1.99
CA VAL A 30 -11.89 3.10 3.01
C VAL A 30 -11.39 1.97 3.90
N LEU A 31 -10.81 0.92 3.33
CA LEU A 31 -10.55 -0.34 4.01
C LEU A 31 -9.13 -0.44 4.59
N ASP A 32 -8.15 0.23 3.99
CA ASP A 32 -6.76 0.21 4.47
C ASP A 32 -6.40 1.51 5.20
N PHE A 33 -6.46 2.65 4.51
CA PHE A 33 -6.20 3.96 5.15
C PHE A 33 -7.23 4.32 6.22
N GLY A 34 -8.51 4.03 5.97
CA GLY A 34 -9.62 4.35 6.87
C GLY A 34 -9.72 3.43 8.09
N ARG A 35 -9.05 2.28 8.08
CA ARG A 35 -9.05 1.30 9.18
C ARG A 35 -8.62 1.91 10.51
N PRO A 36 -7.40 2.46 10.65
CA PRO A 36 -6.96 3.03 11.91
C PRO A 36 -7.81 4.23 12.36
N ILE A 37 -8.39 4.99 11.42
CA ILE A 37 -9.34 6.08 11.73
C ILE A 37 -10.64 5.53 12.33
N ALA A 38 -11.23 4.49 11.72
CA ALA A 38 -12.45 3.87 12.22
C ALA A 38 -12.26 3.31 13.64
N MET A 39 -11.06 2.80 13.93
CA MET A 39 -10.71 2.28 15.25
C MET A 39 -10.57 3.37 16.32
N ILE A 40 -10.19 4.60 15.94
CA ILE A 40 -10.12 5.74 16.86
C ILE A 40 -11.51 6.33 17.12
N ILE A 41 -12.35 6.40 16.09
CA ILE A 41 -13.65 7.08 16.16
C ILE A 41 -14.72 6.20 16.84
N LEU A 42 -14.66 4.89 16.66
CA LEU A 42 -15.72 4.00 17.12
C LEU A 42 -15.47 3.51 18.56
N PRO A 43 -16.48 3.61 19.45
CA PRO A 43 -16.29 3.34 20.86
C PRO A 43 -16.12 1.84 21.15
N LEU A 44 -15.35 1.56 22.20
CA LEU A 44 -15.10 0.20 22.71
C LEU A 44 -16.37 -0.51 23.22
N GLU A 45 -17.44 0.21 23.53
CA GLU A 45 -18.72 -0.39 23.93
C GLU A 45 -19.36 -1.18 22.78
N TRP A 46 -19.19 -0.71 21.55
CA TRP A 46 -19.71 -1.38 20.36
C TRP A 46 -18.77 -2.51 19.92
N PHE A 47 -17.47 -2.34 20.19
CA PHE A 47 -16.43 -3.29 19.82
C PHE A 47 -15.56 -3.64 21.04
N PRO A 48 -16.02 -4.57 21.89
CA PRO A 48 -15.23 -5.02 23.05
C PRO A 48 -13.87 -5.57 22.62
N LEU A 49 -12.83 -5.34 23.44
CA LEU A 49 -11.45 -5.76 23.14
C LEU A 49 -11.27 -7.28 22.95
N ASN A 50 -12.23 -8.12 23.34
CA ASN A 50 -12.17 -9.56 23.10
C ASN A 50 -12.91 -10.01 21.82
N LYS A 51 -13.37 -9.08 20.98
CA LYS A 51 -14.08 -9.32 19.73
C LYS A 51 -13.46 -8.52 18.58
N PRO A 52 -13.76 -8.88 17.31
CA PRO A 52 -13.34 -8.08 16.17
C PRO A 52 -13.89 -6.66 16.25
N SER A 53 -13.01 -5.68 16.00
CA SER A 53 -13.31 -4.26 15.87
C SER A 53 -13.80 -3.90 14.47
N ALA A 54 -14.32 -2.69 14.30
CA ALA A 54 -14.65 -2.16 12.97
C ALA A 54 -13.44 -2.17 12.02
N GLY A 55 -12.24 -1.87 12.53
CA GLY A 55 -11.00 -1.94 11.76
C GLY A 55 -10.68 -3.36 11.30
N ASP A 56 -10.94 -4.36 12.13
CA ASP A 56 -10.78 -5.77 11.77
C ASP A 56 -11.74 -6.14 10.63
N TYR A 57 -13.00 -5.69 10.68
CA TYR A 57 -13.96 -5.93 9.60
C TYR A 57 -13.57 -5.24 8.29
N PHE A 58 -13.02 -4.01 8.36
CA PHE A 58 -12.51 -3.31 7.17
C PHE A 58 -11.36 -4.09 6.53
N HIS A 59 -10.45 -4.60 7.36
CA HIS A 59 -9.30 -5.36 6.89
C HIS A 59 -9.70 -6.76 6.38
N MET A 60 -10.69 -7.42 6.99
CA MET A 60 -11.29 -8.64 6.42
C MET A 60 -11.92 -8.38 5.05
N ALA A 61 -12.62 -7.25 4.87
CA ALA A 61 -13.15 -6.86 3.57
C ALA A 61 -12.03 -6.56 2.56
N TYR A 62 -10.95 -5.90 2.99
CA TYR A 62 -9.75 -5.66 2.17
C TYR A 62 -9.15 -6.98 1.66
N ASN A 63 -9.08 -8.01 2.52
CA ASN A 63 -8.57 -9.35 2.18
C ASN A 63 -9.43 -10.13 1.19
N VAL A 64 -10.63 -9.63 0.86
CA VAL A 64 -11.50 -10.21 -0.17
C VAL A 64 -11.52 -9.33 -1.41
N ILE A 65 -11.70 -8.02 -1.24
CA ILE A 65 -11.91 -7.07 -2.33
C ILE A 65 -10.60 -6.81 -3.09
N THR A 66 -9.48 -6.59 -2.40
CA THR A 66 -8.21 -6.27 -3.07
C THR A 66 -7.71 -7.41 -3.96
N PRO A 67 -7.68 -8.68 -3.51
CA PRO A 67 -7.34 -9.80 -4.39
C PRO A 67 -8.22 -9.90 -5.63
N PHE A 68 -9.53 -9.68 -5.47
CA PHE A 68 -10.48 -9.67 -6.58
C PHE A 68 -10.15 -8.57 -7.59
N LEU A 69 -9.88 -7.35 -7.12
CA LEU A 69 -9.49 -6.24 -8.00
C LEU A 69 -8.14 -6.48 -8.68
N LEU A 70 -7.17 -7.09 -7.99
CA LEU A 70 -5.87 -7.47 -8.57
C LEU A 70 -6.04 -8.53 -9.67
N LEU A 71 -6.92 -9.50 -9.48
CA LEU A 71 -7.29 -10.46 -10.51
C LEU A 71 -7.92 -9.75 -11.73
N LYS A 72 -8.87 -8.83 -11.50
CA LYS A 72 -9.48 -8.04 -12.57
C LYS A 72 -8.50 -7.12 -13.29
N LEU A 73 -7.52 -6.58 -12.57
CA LEU A 73 -6.43 -5.80 -13.16
C LEU A 73 -5.61 -6.65 -14.13
N ILE A 74 -5.25 -7.87 -13.73
CA ILE A 74 -4.52 -8.80 -14.59
C ILE A 74 -5.39 -9.30 -15.76
N GLU A 75 -6.69 -9.56 -15.56
CA GLU A 75 -7.61 -9.93 -16.64
C GLU A 75 -7.69 -8.87 -17.75
N ARG A 76 -7.55 -7.58 -17.39
CA ARG A 76 -7.57 -6.46 -18.34
C ARG A 76 -6.18 -6.01 -18.79
N SER A 77 -5.13 -6.65 -18.30
CA SER A 77 -3.77 -6.41 -18.77
C SER A 77 -3.63 -6.85 -20.22
N PRO A 78 -3.05 -6.02 -21.11
CA PRO A 78 -2.74 -6.44 -22.48
C PRO A 78 -1.75 -7.61 -22.54
N LYS A 79 -1.00 -7.87 -21.46
CA LYS A 79 -0.12 -9.03 -21.33
C LYS A 79 -0.76 -10.13 -20.52
N THR A 80 -0.82 -11.31 -21.12
CA THR A 80 -1.23 -12.55 -20.46
C THR A 80 -0.08 -13.12 -19.62
N LEU A 81 -0.30 -13.30 -18.33
CA LEU A 81 0.59 -14.05 -17.46
C LEU A 81 0.19 -15.53 -17.38
N PRO A 82 1.14 -16.43 -17.03
CA PRO A 82 0.79 -17.79 -16.64
C PRO A 82 -0.19 -17.77 -15.47
N ARG A 83 -1.33 -18.44 -15.61
CA ARG A 83 -2.39 -18.47 -14.59
C ARG A 83 -1.86 -18.90 -13.22
N SER A 84 -0.96 -19.87 -13.18
CA SER A 84 -0.34 -20.34 -11.93
C SER A 84 0.45 -19.24 -11.22
N MET A 85 1.17 -18.40 -11.96
CA MET A 85 1.91 -17.28 -11.37
C MET A 85 0.96 -16.27 -10.73
N VAL A 86 -0.12 -15.91 -11.44
CA VAL A 86 -1.15 -15.00 -10.92
C VAL A 86 -1.77 -15.56 -9.65
N TYR A 87 -2.21 -16.82 -9.66
CA TYR A 87 -2.83 -17.43 -8.48
C TYR A 87 -1.87 -17.55 -7.31
N VAL A 88 -0.62 -17.94 -7.53
CA VAL A 88 0.39 -17.99 -6.46
C VAL A 88 0.62 -16.59 -5.88
N SER A 89 0.77 -15.54 -6.72
CA SER A 89 0.90 -14.17 -6.24
C SER A 89 -0.30 -13.71 -5.40
N ILE A 90 -1.53 -14.04 -5.84
CA ILE A 90 -2.75 -13.70 -5.12
C ILE A 90 -2.87 -14.47 -3.81
N ILE A 91 -2.55 -15.76 -3.78
CA ILE A 91 -2.57 -16.58 -2.56
C ILE A 91 -1.55 -16.06 -1.55
N MET A 92 -0.34 -15.74 -2.01
CA MET A 92 0.71 -15.15 -1.17
C MET A 92 0.27 -13.80 -0.60
N PHE A 93 -0.33 -12.95 -1.42
CA PHE A 93 -0.92 -11.68 -1.00
C PHE A 93 -1.96 -11.87 0.11
N VAL A 94 -2.93 -12.78 -0.11
CA VAL A 94 -4.02 -13.04 0.86
C VAL A 94 -3.45 -13.59 2.16
N MET A 95 -2.48 -14.49 2.09
CA MET A 95 -1.82 -15.04 3.28
C MET A 95 -1.08 -13.94 4.06
N GLY A 96 -0.30 -13.10 3.39
CA GLY A 96 0.40 -11.98 4.01
C GLY A 96 -0.55 -10.98 4.68
N ALA A 97 -1.59 -10.54 3.96
CA ALA A 97 -2.57 -9.61 4.48
C ALA A 97 -3.45 -10.22 5.60
N SER A 98 -3.63 -11.54 5.63
CA SER A 98 -4.31 -12.23 6.74
C SER A 98 -3.44 -12.32 7.99
N ILE A 99 -2.13 -12.49 7.83
CA ILE A 99 -1.18 -12.41 8.95
C ILE A 99 -1.16 -10.99 9.51
N HIS A 100 -1.08 -9.99 8.63
CA HIS A 100 -1.11 -8.58 9.01
C HIS A 100 -2.39 -8.19 9.74
N LEU A 101 -3.56 -8.68 9.29
CA LEU A 101 -4.82 -8.53 10.01
C LEU A 101 -4.71 -8.97 11.47
N VAL A 102 -4.15 -10.15 11.73
CA VAL A 102 -4.04 -10.66 13.10
C VAL A 102 -3.07 -9.83 13.93
N GLY A 103 -1.92 -9.48 13.35
CA GLY A 103 -0.90 -8.66 14.01
C GLY A 103 -1.42 -7.28 14.39
N ASP A 104 -1.99 -6.56 13.43
CA ASP A 104 -2.56 -5.22 13.62
C ASP A 104 -3.73 -5.23 14.62
N SER A 105 -4.59 -6.25 14.55
CA SER A 105 -5.69 -6.43 15.51
C SER A 105 -5.20 -6.57 16.95
N VAL A 106 -4.13 -7.34 17.18
CA VAL A 106 -3.53 -7.48 18.52
C VAL A 106 -2.82 -6.19 18.94
N ASN A 107 -2.02 -5.62 18.04
CA ASN A 107 -1.28 -4.38 18.27
C ASN A 107 -2.22 -3.26 18.73
N HIS A 108 -3.35 -3.09 18.05
CA HIS A 108 -4.35 -2.10 18.39
C HIS A 108 -4.91 -2.25 19.82
N ARG A 109 -5.19 -3.48 20.26
CA ARG A 109 -5.67 -3.73 21.64
C ARG A 109 -4.59 -3.43 22.67
N LEU A 110 -3.33 -3.63 22.31
CA LEU A 110 -2.21 -3.23 23.14
C LEU A 110 -2.14 -1.70 23.24
N ILE A 111 -2.39 -0.93 22.17
CA ILE A 111 -2.42 0.55 22.21
C ILE A 111 -3.43 1.03 23.25
N PHE A 112 -4.64 0.46 23.25
CA PHE A 112 -5.66 0.79 24.25
C PHE A 112 -5.23 0.46 25.67
N SER A 113 -4.33 -0.50 25.84
CA SER A 113 -3.72 -0.83 27.13
C SER A 113 -2.52 0.07 27.49
N GLY A 114 -2.16 1.01 26.60
CA GLY A 114 -1.07 1.99 26.75
C GLY A 114 0.21 1.68 25.95
N TYR A 115 0.15 0.73 25.00
CA TYR A 115 1.32 0.30 24.23
C TYR A 115 1.85 1.44 23.36
N GLN A 116 3.15 1.67 23.46
CA GLN A 116 3.85 2.73 22.75
C GLN A 116 4.51 2.21 21.47
N HIS A 117 3.96 2.52 20.29
CA HIS A 117 4.51 2.10 18.99
C HIS A 117 5.92 2.60 18.67
N HIS A 118 6.40 3.63 19.37
CA HIS A 118 7.74 4.14 19.15
C HIS A 118 8.82 3.33 19.88
N LEU A 119 8.43 2.36 20.70
CA LEU A 119 9.32 1.43 21.40
C LEU A 119 9.22 0.04 20.75
N SER A 120 10.31 -0.73 20.83
CA SER A 120 10.27 -2.14 20.45
C SER A 120 9.40 -2.97 21.42
N VAL A 121 8.99 -4.17 21.00
CA VAL A 121 8.17 -5.10 21.80
C VAL A 121 8.80 -5.33 23.19
N ARG A 122 10.11 -5.61 23.26
CA ARG A 122 10.81 -5.84 24.53
C ARG A 122 11.03 -4.58 25.36
N GLU A 123 11.05 -3.40 24.74
CA GLU A 123 11.24 -2.14 25.46
C GLU A 123 9.94 -1.60 26.04
N ASN A 124 8.80 -2.05 25.51
CA ASN A 124 7.49 -1.57 25.88
C ASN A 124 7.11 -1.92 27.33
N PRO A 125 6.78 -0.93 28.18
CA PRO A 125 6.50 -1.16 29.60
C PRO A 125 5.39 -2.17 29.88
N ILE A 126 4.35 -2.23 29.05
CA ILE A 126 3.22 -3.15 29.25
C ILE A 126 3.64 -4.59 29.00
N ILE A 127 4.49 -4.81 28.00
CA ILE A 127 4.98 -6.14 27.66
C ILE A 127 5.97 -6.65 28.71
N LYS A 128 6.87 -5.78 29.23
CA LYS A 128 7.83 -6.15 30.27
C LYS A 128 7.18 -6.66 31.56
N ASN A 129 5.97 -6.21 31.85
CA ASN A 129 5.25 -6.59 33.06
C ASN A 129 4.44 -7.89 32.91
N LEU A 130 4.41 -8.49 31.71
CA LEU A 130 3.70 -9.75 31.46
C LEU A 130 4.37 -10.94 32.15
N LYS A 131 3.54 -11.83 32.70
CA LYS A 131 3.96 -13.13 33.22
C LYS A 131 3.10 -14.24 32.59
N PRO A 132 3.68 -15.40 32.22
CA PRO A 132 5.10 -15.74 32.29
C PRO A 132 5.96 -14.98 31.28
N GLU A 133 7.27 -14.84 31.53
CA GLU A 133 8.20 -14.12 30.63
C GLU A 133 8.24 -14.70 29.21
N THR A 134 7.98 -16.01 29.06
CA THR A 134 7.86 -16.67 27.75
C THR A 134 6.75 -16.11 26.87
N LEU A 135 5.79 -15.37 27.44
CA LEU A 135 4.76 -14.66 26.68
C LEU A 135 5.35 -13.50 25.87
N ILE A 136 6.45 -12.89 26.35
CA ILE A 136 7.17 -11.83 25.62
C ILE A 136 7.70 -12.37 24.30
N ASP A 137 8.28 -13.58 24.31
CA ASP A 137 8.79 -14.24 23.10
C ASP A 137 7.66 -14.56 22.10
N SER A 138 6.45 -14.84 22.60
CA SER A 138 5.27 -15.04 21.75
C SER A 138 4.83 -13.74 21.07
N PHE A 139 4.90 -12.60 21.77
CA PHE A 139 4.62 -11.28 21.19
C PHE A 139 5.69 -10.86 20.18
N GLU A 140 6.97 -11.18 20.43
CA GLU A 140 8.02 -10.97 19.44
C GLU A 140 7.82 -11.82 18.19
N LEU A 141 7.43 -13.09 18.36
CA LEU A 141 7.12 -13.96 17.22
C LEU A 141 5.92 -13.42 16.42
N LEU A 142 4.88 -12.95 17.09
CA LEU A 142 3.73 -12.32 16.44
C LEU A 142 4.15 -11.07 15.65
N TYR A 143 4.94 -10.19 16.28
CA TYR A 143 5.51 -9.02 15.60
C TYR A 143 6.37 -9.43 14.40
N TYR A 144 7.16 -10.52 14.54
CA TYR A 144 7.97 -11.00 13.44
C TYR A 144 7.14 -11.50 12.25
N TYR A 145 6.08 -12.25 12.55
CA TYR A 145 5.12 -12.71 11.54
C TYR A 145 4.45 -11.55 10.84
N ASP A 146 4.04 -10.51 11.57
CA ASP A 146 3.37 -9.35 11.00
C ASP A 146 4.33 -8.50 10.16
N GLU A 147 5.33 -7.92 10.81
CA GLU A 147 6.16 -6.83 10.27
C GLU A 147 7.15 -7.29 9.21
N TYR A 148 7.63 -8.54 9.28
CA TYR A 148 8.58 -9.06 8.30
C TYR A 148 7.91 -9.98 7.31
N LEU A 149 7.24 -11.04 7.78
CA LEU A 149 6.66 -12.05 6.87
C LEU A 149 5.38 -11.54 6.20
N GLY A 150 4.42 -11.03 6.99
CA GLY A 150 3.12 -10.55 6.54
C GLY A 150 3.28 -9.41 5.54
N HIS A 151 4.01 -8.37 5.92
CA HIS A 151 4.36 -7.25 5.03
C HIS A 151 5.06 -7.71 3.75
N SER A 152 6.06 -8.59 3.81
CA SER A 152 6.75 -9.06 2.59
C SER A 152 5.80 -9.85 1.67
N MET A 153 5.02 -10.76 2.23
CA MET A 153 4.06 -11.59 1.48
C MET A 153 2.89 -10.79 0.93
N TRP A 154 2.56 -9.65 1.53
CA TRP A 154 1.53 -8.74 1.07
C TRP A 154 2.04 -7.78 -0.01
N TYR A 155 3.09 -7.02 0.29
CA TYR A 155 3.55 -5.92 -0.56
C TYR A 155 4.31 -6.40 -1.80
N ILE A 156 5.15 -7.45 -1.71
CA ILE A 156 5.93 -7.92 -2.86
C ILE A 156 5.00 -8.37 -4.00
N PRO A 157 3.99 -9.24 -3.77
CA PRO A 157 3.05 -9.61 -4.83
C PRO A 157 2.21 -8.44 -5.34
N PHE A 158 1.82 -7.51 -4.46
CA PHE A 158 1.06 -6.32 -4.85
C PHE A 158 1.83 -5.46 -5.85
N PHE A 159 3.07 -5.06 -5.52
CA PHE A 159 3.92 -4.27 -6.40
C PHE A 159 4.33 -5.03 -7.66
N LEU A 160 4.53 -6.35 -7.57
CA LEU A 160 4.80 -7.19 -8.74
C LEU A 160 3.63 -7.19 -9.73
N ILE A 161 2.39 -7.33 -9.24
CA ILE A 161 1.18 -7.30 -10.08
C ILE A 161 1.04 -5.94 -10.76
N LEU A 162 1.22 -4.84 -10.02
CA LEU A 162 1.19 -3.48 -10.57
C LEU A 162 2.27 -3.30 -11.65
N PHE A 163 3.49 -3.75 -11.39
CA PHE A 163 4.59 -3.67 -12.35
C PHE A 163 4.30 -4.47 -13.61
N ILE A 164 3.76 -5.69 -13.48
CA ILE A 164 3.45 -6.52 -14.64
C ILE A 164 2.35 -5.87 -15.49
N TYR A 165 1.28 -5.39 -14.86
CA TYR A 165 0.22 -4.64 -15.53
C TYR A 165 0.81 -3.43 -16.27
N PHE A 166 1.67 -2.65 -15.61
CA PHE A 166 2.37 -1.52 -16.20
C PHE A 166 3.15 -1.90 -17.46
N THR A 167 3.76 -3.09 -17.49
CA THR A 167 4.51 -3.53 -18.67
C THR A 167 3.65 -3.75 -19.91
N GLY A 168 2.32 -3.88 -19.76
CA GLY A 168 1.35 -3.96 -20.84
C GLY A 168 0.79 -2.61 -21.28
N CYS A 169 1.04 -1.52 -20.54
CA CYS A 169 0.42 -0.20 -20.77
C CYS A 169 1.17 0.65 -21.81
N PHE A 170 1.56 0.06 -22.93
CA PHE A 170 2.32 0.73 -23.99
C PHE A 170 1.59 0.66 -25.32
N THR A 171 1.54 1.78 -26.05
CA THR A 171 0.87 1.96 -27.34
C THR A 171 1.82 2.63 -28.34
N PRO A 172 1.65 2.45 -29.67
CA PRO A 172 2.40 3.20 -30.68
C PRO A 172 2.26 4.71 -30.49
N VAL A 173 3.30 5.48 -30.84
CA VAL A 173 3.31 6.96 -30.71
C VAL A 173 2.18 7.60 -31.54
N GLU A 174 1.80 7.00 -32.66
CA GLU A 174 0.70 7.47 -33.50
C GLU A 174 -0.66 7.41 -32.79
N GLU A 175 -0.74 6.63 -31.71
CA GLU A 175 -1.91 6.41 -30.87
C GLU A 175 -1.74 7.01 -29.47
N GLU A 176 -0.93 8.06 -29.34
CA GLU A 176 -0.72 8.73 -28.06
C GLU A 176 -2.05 9.18 -27.43
N SER A 177 -2.40 8.58 -26.30
CA SER A 177 -3.61 8.91 -25.55
C SER A 177 -3.30 9.97 -24.51
N ARG A 178 -4.09 11.04 -24.49
CA ARG A 178 -4.10 11.99 -23.35
C ARG A 178 -4.74 11.33 -22.14
N MET A 179 -4.29 11.71 -20.93
CA MET A 179 -4.95 11.29 -19.70
C MET A 179 -6.38 11.84 -19.66
N PRO A 180 -7.41 11.01 -19.45
CA PRO A 180 -8.77 11.49 -19.29
C PRO A 180 -8.91 12.24 -17.96
N VAL A 181 -9.89 13.14 -17.89
CA VAL A 181 -10.17 13.95 -16.68
C VAL A 181 -10.36 13.07 -15.44
N ALA A 182 -11.04 11.93 -15.60
CA ALA A 182 -11.26 11.00 -14.49
C ALA A 182 -9.94 10.42 -13.94
N ALA A 183 -8.94 10.17 -14.80
CA ALA A 183 -7.61 9.73 -14.36
C ALA A 183 -6.88 10.84 -13.60
N LEU A 184 -7.01 12.10 -14.04
CA LEU A 184 -6.44 13.24 -13.33
C LEU A 184 -7.05 13.41 -11.93
N LEU A 185 -8.37 13.26 -11.80
CA LEU A 185 -9.09 13.35 -10.53
C LEU A 185 -8.68 12.23 -9.55
N LEU A 186 -8.49 11.00 -10.04
CA LEU A 186 -8.08 9.86 -9.21
C LEU A 186 -6.60 9.89 -8.82
N MET A 187 -5.76 10.63 -9.56
CA MET A 187 -4.31 10.61 -9.36
C MET A 187 -3.91 11.12 -7.99
N GLY A 188 -4.49 12.24 -7.52
CA GLY A 188 -4.20 12.80 -6.19
C GLY A 188 -4.47 11.80 -5.06
N PRO A 189 -5.72 11.30 -4.93
CA PRO A 189 -6.05 10.27 -3.94
C PRO A 189 -5.20 9.00 -4.09
N SER A 190 -4.93 8.54 -5.31
CA SER A 190 -4.12 7.34 -5.52
C SER A 190 -2.66 7.55 -5.09
N SER A 191 -2.04 8.68 -5.43
CA SER A 191 -0.68 9.03 -5.00
C SER A 191 -0.56 9.18 -3.50
N LEU A 192 -1.54 9.81 -2.87
CA LEU A 192 -1.53 9.99 -1.42
C LEU A 192 -1.68 8.64 -0.70
N TYR A 193 -2.51 7.73 -1.23
CA TYR A 193 -2.57 6.36 -0.73
C TYR A 193 -1.23 5.63 -0.89
N TYR A 194 -0.58 5.69 -2.06
CA TYR A 194 0.72 5.05 -2.23
C TYR A 194 1.79 5.67 -1.33
N TRP A 195 1.76 6.98 -1.09
CA TRP A 195 2.62 7.63 -0.08
C TRP A 195 2.38 7.03 1.30
N TYR A 196 1.12 6.90 1.72
CA TYR A 196 0.76 6.27 2.99
C TYR A 196 1.27 4.82 3.03
N LEU A 197 0.95 4.02 2.03
CA LEU A 197 1.35 2.61 1.94
C LEU A 197 2.86 2.43 2.06
N VAL A 198 3.63 3.28 1.38
CA VAL A 198 5.10 3.18 1.34
C VAL A 198 5.73 3.65 2.64
N THR A 199 5.19 4.71 3.24
CA THR A 199 5.73 5.29 4.49
C THR A 199 5.28 4.53 5.72
N GLU A 200 4.02 4.12 5.79
CA GLU A 200 3.49 3.32 6.90
C GLU A 200 4.00 1.88 6.83
N GLY A 201 3.95 1.24 5.66
CA GLY A 201 4.46 -0.13 5.49
C GLY A 201 5.99 -0.26 5.50
N GLN A 202 6.73 0.85 5.65
CA GLN A 202 8.20 0.88 5.63
C GLN A 202 8.83 0.20 4.38
N ILE A 203 8.13 0.22 3.25
CA ILE A 203 8.50 -0.50 2.01
C ILE A 203 9.20 0.39 0.96
N PHE A 204 9.87 1.47 1.38
CA PHE A 204 10.52 2.40 0.45
C PHE A 204 11.50 1.73 -0.51
N ILE A 205 12.24 0.72 -0.04
CA ILE A 205 13.20 -0.02 -0.87
C ILE A 205 12.47 -0.75 -2.00
N LEU A 206 11.42 -1.51 -1.68
CA LEU A 206 10.59 -2.19 -2.69
C LEU A 206 10.02 -1.18 -3.69
N TYR A 207 9.45 -0.09 -3.18
CA TYR A 207 8.88 0.99 -3.98
C TYR A 207 9.89 1.61 -4.95
N ILE A 208 11.10 1.98 -4.49
CA ILE A 208 12.08 2.65 -5.34
C ILE A 208 12.63 1.71 -6.41
N PHE A 209 12.80 0.41 -6.11
CA PHE A 209 13.18 -0.59 -7.10
C PHE A 209 12.09 -0.75 -8.17
N THR A 210 10.82 -0.84 -7.78
CA THR A 210 9.71 -0.89 -8.73
C THR A 210 9.66 0.38 -9.58
N PHE A 211 9.81 1.57 -8.98
CA PHE A 211 9.82 2.83 -9.70
C PHE A 211 10.96 2.91 -10.71
N PHE A 212 12.19 2.52 -10.34
CA PHE A 212 13.31 2.47 -11.28
C PHE A 212 13.09 1.46 -12.40
N ALA A 213 12.50 0.30 -12.11
CA ALA A 213 12.16 -0.68 -13.14
C ALA A 213 11.11 -0.11 -14.12
N MET A 214 10.12 0.63 -13.63
CA MET A 214 9.12 1.32 -14.46
C MET A 214 9.79 2.40 -15.32
N MET A 215 10.63 3.25 -14.75
CA MET A 215 11.42 4.26 -15.47
C MET A 215 12.26 3.63 -16.59
N ALA A 216 13.02 2.58 -16.27
CA ALA A 216 13.86 1.88 -17.23
C ALA A 216 13.03 1.28 -18.36
N LEU A 217 11.86 0.73 -18.05
CA LEU A 217 10.94 0.20 -19.05
C LEU A 217 10.40 1.31 -19.96
N VAL A 218 10.00 2.46 -19.41
CA VAL A 218 9.55 3.62 -20.20
C VAL A 218 10.65 4.07 -21.16
N MET A 219 11.89 4.21 -20.67
CA MET A 219 13.03 4.60 -21.51
C MET A 219 13.31 3.58 -22.62
N HIS A 220 13.24 2.29 -22.30
CA HIS A 220 13.45 1.20 -23.27
C HIS A 220 12.37 1.15 -24.34
N GLN A 221 11.10 1.28 -23.96
CA GLN A 221 9.98 1.23 -24.89
C GLN A 221 9.90 2.49 -25.76
N LYS A 222 10.27 3.67 -25.22
CA LYS A 222 10.39 4.91 -25.99
C LYS A 222 11.39 4.79 -27.13
N ARG A 223 12.51 4.09 -26.92
CA ARG A 223 13.50 3.79 -27.98
C ARG A 223 12.94 2.89 -29.09
N LYS A 224 11.85 2.16 -28.81
CA LYS A 224 11.14 1.31 -29.78
C LYS A 224 9.93 2.00 -30.42
N GLY A 225 9.74 3.30 -30.20
CA GLY A 225 8.58 4.04 -30.73
C GLY A 225 7.27 3.75 -30.00
N LEU A 226 7.33 3.25 -28.76
CA LEU A 226 6.16 3.03 -27.92
C LEU A 226 6.10 4.07 -26.79
N VAL A 227 4.90 4.53 -26.47
CA VAL A 227 4.60 5.46 -25.37
C VAL A 227 3.60 4.84 -24.40
N LEU A 228 3.47 5.43 -23.20
CA LEU A 228 2.48 4.97 -22.23
C LEU A 228 1.06 5.29 -22.70
N ASP A 229 0.14 4.35 -22.52
CA ASP A 229 -1.29 4.62 -22.65
C ASP A 229 -1.83 5.39 -21.41
N SER A 230 -3.14 5.67 -21.39
CA SER A 230 -3.78 6.38 -20.27
C SER A 230 -3.59 5.70 -18.91
N ASN A 231 -3.60 4.36 -18.86
CA ASN A 231 -3.46 3.61 -17.61
C ASN A 231 -2.00 3.60 -17.14
N GLY A 232 -1.07 3.46 -18.08
CA GLY A 232 0.36 3.56 -17.83
C GLY A 232 0.76 4.94 -17.32
N LEU A 233 0.27 6.01 -17.97
CA LEU A 233 0.49 7.39 -17.53
C LEU A 233 -0.08 7.62 -16.12
N PHE A 234 -1.31 7.17 -15.87
CA PHE A 234 -1.93 7.28 -14.56
C PHE A 234 -1.08 6.63 -13.45
N LEU A 235 -0.66 5.38 -13.64
CA LEU A 235 0.11 4.65 -12.63
C LEU A 235 1.51 5.26 -12.44
N PHE A 236 2.19 5.61 -13.54
CA PHE A 236 3.54 6.17 -13.50
C PHE A 236 3.57 7.55 -12.85
N TYR A 237 2.64 8.45 -13.20
CA TYR A 237 2.54 9.75 -12.55
C TYR A 237 2.10 9.62 -11.10
N SER A 238 1.24 8.65 -10.78
CA SER A 238 0.89 8.38 -9.38
C SER A 238 2.12 8.04 -8.54
N PHE A 239 3.04 7.24 -9.07
CA PHE A 239 4.34 6.94 -8.44
C PHE A 239 5.24 8.19 -8.39
N ILE A 240 5.37 8.97 -9.47
CA ILE A 240 6.19 10.21 -9.42
C ILE A 240 5.72 11.14 -8.29
N ILE A 241 4.42 11.40 -8.18
CA ILE A 241 3.86 12.24 -7.13
C ILE A 241 4.08 11.61 -5.75
N THR A 242 3.94 10.28 -5.62
CA THR A 242 4.25 9.55 -4.38
C THR A 242 5.69 9.80 -3.93
N LEU A 243 6.66 9.73 -4.84
CA LEU A 243 8.06 10.00 -4.53
C LEU A 243 8.28 11.46 -4.07
N VAL A 244 7.60 12.42 -4.69
CA VAL A 244 7.64 13.83 -4.26
C VAL A 244 7.05 13.98 -2.86
N LEU A 245 5.91 13.34 -2.57
CA LEU A 245 5.28 13.37 -1.24
C LEU A 245 6.20 12.76 -0.17
N ILE A 246 6.88 11.65 -0.47
CA ILE A 246 7.88 11.05 0.43
C ILE A 246 9.02 12.03 0.69
N ALA A 247 9.55 12.68 -0.35
CA ALA A 247 10.64 13.65 -0.20
C ALA A 247 10.23 14.84 0.68
N LEU A 248 9.04 15.41 0.46
CA LEU A 248 8.50 16.48 1.27
C LEU A 248 8.31 16.06 2.73
N TRP A 249 7.80 14.85 2.96
CA TRP A 249 7.60 14.28 4.29
C TRP A 249 8.92 14.12 5.06
N VAL A 250 9.94 13.57 4.41
CA VAL A 250 11.27 13.37 4.99
C VAL A 250 11.95 14.71 5.31
N VAL A 251 11.88 15.68 4.38
CA VAL A 251 12.46 17.01 4.59
C VAL A 251 11.80 17.72 5.76
N TRP A 252 10.47 17.63 5.87
CA TRP A 252 9.73 18.26 6.95
C TRP A 252 10.08 17.68 8.33
N LEU A 253 10.27 16.36 8.43
CA LEU A 253 10.54 15.66 9.69
C LEU A 253 12.03 15.43 9.97
N TRP A 254 12.94 16.00 9.19
CA TRP A 254 14.37 15.69 9.23
C TRP A 254 15.03 15.92 10.60
N ASN A 255 14.57 16.95 11.30
CA ASN A 255 15.13 17.42 12.57
C ASN A 255 14.44 16.85 13.82
N ASP A 256 13.43 15.97 13.66
CA ASP A 256 12.76 15.35 14.80
C ASP A 256 13.67 14.31 15.46
N LYS A 257 14.19 14.64 16.66
CA LYS A 257 15.15 13.79 17.38
C LYS A 257 14.54 12.46 17.84
N ILE A 258 13.24 12.42 18.12
CA ILE A 258 12.56 11.22 18.65
C ILE A 258 12.33 10.25 17.50
N LEU A 259 11.79 10.74 16.38
CA LEU A 259 11.61 9.92 15.17
C LEU A 259 12.96 9.47 14.60
N ARG A 260 13.99 10.33 14.63
CA ARG A 260 15.37 9.95 14.24
C ARG A 260 15.95 8.81 15.05
N LYS A 261 15.54 8.67 16.32
CA LYS A 261 15.95 7.54 17.16
C LYS A 261 15.23 6.25 16.76
N LYS A 262 13.93 6.34 16.42
CA LYS A 262 13.10 5.19 16.01
C LYS A 262 13.50 4.65 14.62
N TYR A 263 13.79 5.52 13.67
CA TYR A 263 14.21 5.16 12.31
C TYR A 263 15.70 5.50 12.10
N PRO A 264 16.63 4.71 12.67
CA PRO A 264 18.04 4.96 12.53
C PRO A 264 18.52 4.61 11.11
N GLY A 265 19.54 5.31 10.65
CA GLY A 265 20.22 5.02 9.39
C GLY A 265 20.03 6.07 8.30
N VAL A 266 20.49 5.71 7.10
CA VAL A 266 20.54 6.62 5.95
C VAL A 266 19.16 6.78 5.31
N ILE A 267 18.37 5.70 5.30
CA ILE A 267 16.99 5.71 4.80
C ILE A 267 16.07 6.05 5.97
N TYR A 268 15.88 7.35 6.18
CA TYR A 268 14.99 7.88 7.22
C TYR A 268 13.63 8.25 6.61
N ILE A 269 12.61 7.46 6.89
CA ILE A 269 11.23 7.69 6.43
C ILE A 269 10.27 7.37 7.58
N PRO A 270 9.80 8.38 8.32
CA PRO A 270 8.90 8.16 9.44
C PRO A 270 7.52 7.66 9.01
N GLU A 271 6.95 6.72 9.78
CA GLU A 271 5.55 6.32 9.65
C GLU A 271 4.62 7.48 10.03
N PRO A 272 3.57 7.77 9.22
CA PRO A 272 2.51 8.69 9.58
C PRO A 272 1.89 8.43 10.96
N TRP A 273 1.64 7.16 11.33
CA TRP A 273 1.04 6.84 12.63
C TRP A 273 2.00 7.01 13.81
N ALA A 274 3.30 6.78 13.61
CA ALA A 274 4.30 7.10 14.62
C ALA A 274 4.37 8.61 14.88
N PHE A 275 4.30 9.43 13.83
CA PHE A 275 4.20 10.88 13.96
C PHE A 275 2.91 11.30 14.69
N TYR A 276 1.75 10.78 14.26
CA TYR A 276 0.46 11.09 14.86
C TYR A 276 0.41 10.74 16.36
N THR A 277 0.86 9.54 16.73
CA THR A 277 0.87 9.06 18.12
C THR A 277 1.86 9.82 18.98
N LEU A 278 2.95 10.35 18.41
CA LEU A 278 3.93 11.12 19.17
C LEU A 278 3.45 12.56 19.42
N HIS A 279 2.93 13.22 18.38
CA HIS A 279 2.70 14.67 18.41
C HIS A 279 1.23 15.06 18.51
N MET A 280 0.31 14.28 17.97
CA MET A 280 -1.10 14.66 17.88
C MET A 280 -1.96 14.02 18.98
N SER A 281 -1.72 12.77 19.37
CA SER A 281 -2.48 12.13 20.46
C SER A 281 -2.23 12.81 21.82
N ASN A 282 -1.00 13.24 22.09
CA ASN A 282 -0.64 14.00 23.30
C ASN A 282 -1.33 15.38 23.35
N LEU A 283 -1.59 15.98 22.20
CA LEU A 283 -2.33 17.25 22.07
C LEU A 283 -3.83 17.08 22.36
N HIS A 284 -4.41 15.92 22.01
CA HIS A 284 -5.79 15.56 22.38
C HIS A 284 -5.90 15.25 23.88
N ALA A 285 -4.98 14.49 24.47
CA ALA A 285 -4.96 14.19 25.90
C ALA A 285 -4.74 15.45 26.76
N ALA A 286 -3.93 16.41 26.30
CA ALA A 286 -3.75 17.71 26.96
C ALA A 286 -4.99 18.63 26.88
N LYS A 287 -5.89 18.38 25.94
CA LYS A 287 -7.11 19.18 25.74
C LYS A 287 -8.33 18.62 26.49
N GLU A 288 -8.34 17.33 26.81
CA GLU A 288 -9.34 16.69 27.68
C GLU A 288 -9.03 16.81 29.18
N SER A 289 -7.83 17.30 29.53
CA SER A 289 -7.40 17.55 30.92
C SER A 289 -7.53 19.01 31.35
N LEU A 290 -8.20 19.84 30.54
CA LEU A 290 -8.56 21.24 30.79
C LEU A 290 -10.09 21.40 30.77
#